data_AF-A0AAW1SL32-F1
#
_entry.id   AF-A0AAW1SL32-F1
#
_cell.length_a   1.000
_cell.length_b   1.000
_cell.length_c   1.000
_cell.angle_alpha   90.00
_cell.angle_beta   90.00
_cell.angle_gamma   90.00
#
_symmetry.space_group_name_H-M   'P 1'
#
loop_
_entity.id
_entity.type
_entity.pdbx_description
1 polymer ?
#
loop_
_entity_poly.entity_id
_entity_poly.type
_entity_poly.pdbx_seq_one_letter_code
_entity_poly.pdbx_strand_id
1 'polypeptide(L)'
;MCSAPRHEGPPHAGESLQRAALRVLCEPDMARKAELTARTAAMWRSGSLAAPRGPEPGWPAVPDRPARDDGKLQLVHPQRMRRLKAGGTLASRQAIVHALVHIEGWAVDLSWDIIARFGDASMPRGFNDDFVAVAEEECKHHLLLKARLEAMGSYYGALPAHDALWHSANATAHSLPARLAVEHCVHEARGLDVMPATVAKFRTNGDNETADLLEHIIYKEEITHCRAGVRWLTHLHSAARAAGRCADEAPAWAAGGCADEAPAWAAEARQHASVETWFHALVRTHFKGSLKPPFNVAARDEAGFTAAWYEPLAAEPRRRDTPASSQATPAAAAVGSAA
;
A
#
# COMPACT_ATOMS: atom_id res chain seq x y z
N MET A 1 4.56 12.06 16.57
CA MET A 1 4.64 13.44 16.07
C MET A 1 5.83 13.51 15.14
N CYS A 2 5.62 13.86 13.87
CA CYS A 2 6.69 14.02 12.90
C CYS A 2 7.66 15.10 13.42
N SER A 3 8.82 14.69 13.93
CA SER A 3 9.85 15.58 14.47
C SER A 3 10.91 15.87 13.41
N ALA A 4 10.48 16.03 12.15
CA ALA A 4 11.35 16.51 11.10
C ALA A 4 11.47 18.05 11.22
N PRO A 5 12.67 18.63 11.03
CA PRO A 5 12.81 20.07 10.92
C PRO A 5 11.84 20.55 9.85
N ARG A 6 11.08 21.60 10.15
CA ARG A 6 9.95 22.04 9.35
C ARG A 6 10.38 22.18 7.88
N HIS A 7 10.01 21.19 7.06
CA HIS A 7 10.03 21.27 5.61
C HIS A 7 8.86 22.17 5.18
N GLU A 8 8.87 23.41 5.69
CA GLU A 8 7.87 24.41 5.37
C GLU A 8 8.02 24.79 3.90
N GLY A 9 6.87 24.93 3.23
CA GLY A 9 6.79 25.39 1.85
C GLY A 9 6.71 24.29 0.78
N PRO A 10 6.31 24.68 -0.44
CA PRO A 10 6.14 23.76 -1.56
C PRO A 10 7.48 23.23 -2.08
N PRO A 11 7.47 22.15 -2.88
CA PRO A 11 8.66 21.69 -3.60
C PRO A 11 9.23 22.80 -4.50
N HIS A 12 10.55 22.81 -4.67
CA HIS A 12 11.28 23.79 -5.48
C HIS A 12 12.20 23.11 -6.51
N ALA A 13 12.59 23.83 -7.56
CA ALA A 13 13.41 23.30 -8.63
C ALA A 13 14.79 22.84 -8.09
N GLY A 14 15.28 21.71 -8.59
CA GLY A 14 16.52 21.08 -8.13
C GLY A 14 16.40 20.26 -6.85
N GLU A 15 15.27 20.33 -6.13
CA GLU A 15 14.99 19.42 -5.01
C GLU A 15 14.79 17.99 -5.54
N SER A 16 15.25 16.96 -4.82
CA SER A 16 15.03 15.58 -5.25
C SER A 16 13.59 15.11 -4.97
N LEU A 17 13.12 14.16 -5.78
CA LEU A 17 11.76 13.62 -5.64
C LEU A 17 11.48 13.05 -4.25
N GLN A 18 12.44 12.37 -3.63
CA GLN A 18 12.28 11.80 -2.28
C GLN A 18 12.01 12.89 -1.23
N ARG A 19 12.61 14.09 -1.40
CA ARG A 19 12.37 15.22 -0.53
C ARG A 19 10.98 15.81 -0.71
N ALA A 20 10.53 15.91 -1.95
CA ALA A 20 9.17 16.32 -2.26
C ALA A 20 8.16 15.30 -1.70
N ALA A 21 8.43 14.00 -1.81
CA ALA A 21 7.62 12.93 -1.21
C ALA A 21 7.51 13.07 0.31
N LEU A 22 8.62 13.38 1.00
CA LEU A 22 8.61 13.66 2.45
C LEU A 22 7.73 14.85 2.81
N ARG A 23 7.72 15.91 2.00
CA ARG A 23 6.81 17.06 2.23
C ARG A 23 5.36 16.62 2.15
N VAL A 24 5.00 15.81 1.15
CA VAL A 24 3.63 15.29 1.02
C VAL A 24 3.25 14.39 2.20
N LEU A 25 4.15 13.50 2.62
CA LEU A 25 3.94 12.66 3.81
C LEU A 25 3.81 13.47 5.11
N CYS A 26 4.43 14.65 5.18
CA CYS A 26 4.37 15.53 6.35
C CYS A 26 3.20 16.53 6.33
N GLU A 27 2.43 16.62 5.25
CA GLU A 27 1.22 17.43 5.19
C GLU A 27 0.02 16.67 5.78
N PRO A 28 -0.57 17.12 6.90
CA PRO A 28 -1.65 16.41 7.56
C PRO A 28 -3.04 16.62 6.94
N ASP A 29 -3.27 17.73 6.21
CA ASP A 29 -4.54 18.02 5.56
C ASP A 29 -4.59 17.39 4.17
N MET A 30 -5.60 16.56 3.90
CA MET A 30 -5.69 15.83 2.64
C MET A 30 -5.90 16.72 1.41
N ALA A 31 -6.53 17.89 1.54
CA ALA A 31 -6.71 18.80 0.41
C ALA A 31 -5.37 19.45 0.04
N ARG A 32 -4.63 19.95 1.03
CA ARG A 32 -3.26 20.44 0.83
C ARG A 32 -2.31 19.35 0.37
N LYS A 33 -2.46 18.13 0.88
CA LYS A 33 -1.69 16.96 0.43
C LYS A 33 -1.92 16.70 -1.05
N ALA A 34 -3.17 16.76 -1.53
CA ALA A 34 -3.50 16.63 -2.95
C ALA A 34 -2.91 17.77 -3.80
N GLU A 35 -2.96 19.01 -3.32
CA GLU A 35 -2.32 20.15 -4.01
C GLU A 35 -0.79 19.97 -4.12
N LEU A 36 -0.14 19.53 -3.05
CA LEU A 36 1.29 19.23 -3.04
C LEU A 36 1.63 18.04 -3.93
N THR A 37 0.80 16.99 -3.96
CA THR A 37 0.93 15.86 -4.89
C THR A 37 0.92 16.36 -6.33
N ALA A 38 -0.09 17.12 -6.73
CA ALA A 38 -0.23 17.63 -8.10
C ALA A 38 0.95 18.53 -8.51
N ARG A 39 1.39 19.42 -7.61
CA ARG A 39 2.57 20.25 -7.85
C ARG A 39 3.84 19.40 -8.00
N THR A 40 4.05 18.44 -7.10
CA THR A 40 5.22 17.54 -7.13
C THR A 40 5.25 16.73 -8.41
N ALA A 41 4.12 16.16 -8.82
CA ALA A 41 4.00 15.37 -10.03
C ALA A 41 4.27 16.19 -11.30
N ALA A 42 3.73 17.42 -11.38
CA ALA A 42 4.04 18.33 -12.48
C ALA A 42 5.53 18.70 -12.56
N MET A 43 6.16 18.95 -11.41
CA MET A 43 7.60 19.23 -11.35
C MET A 43 8.46 18.01 -11.69
N TRP A 44 8.02 16.81 -11.30
CA TRP A 44 8.68 15.56 -11.66
C TRP A 44 8.61 15.29 -13.17
N ARG A 45 7.41 15.41 -13.77
CA ARG A 45 7.20 15.22 -15.21
C ARG A 45 7.98 16.22 -16.06
N SER A 46 8.09 17.47 -15.62
CA SER A 46 8.86 18.51 -16.32
C SER A 46 10.38 18.39 -16.15
N GLY A 47 10.85 17.50 -15.27
CA GLY A 47 12.28 17.39 -14.93
C GLY A 47 12.79 18.53 -14.04
N SER A 48 11.89 19.33 -13.45
CA SER A 48 12.25 20.40 -12.52
C SER A 48 12.77 19.86 -11.18
N LEU A 49 12.35 18.65 -10.79
CA LEU A 49 12.92 17.94 -9.64
C LEU A 49 14.16 17.17 -10.08
N ALA A 50 15.18 17.17 -9.21
CA ALA A 50 16.37 16.37 -9.42
C ALA A 50 16.04 14.87 -9.33
N ALA A 51 16.82 14.07 -10.06
CA ALA A 51 16.79 12.63 -9.92
C ALA A 51 17.02 12.24 -8.44
N PRO A 52 16.36 11.17 -7.96
CA PRO A 52 16.59 10.63 -6.63
C PRO A 52 18.08 10.38 -6.40
N ARG A 53 18.60 10.93 -5.32
CA ARG A 53 19.94 10.66 -4.80
C ARG A 53 19.64 10.06 -3.44
N GLY A 54 20.08 8.83 -3.18
CA GLY A 54 19.77 8.11 -1.93
C GLY A 54 20.02 8.96 -0.68
N PRO A 55 19.57 8.54 0.51
CA PRO A 55 19.54 9.39 1.70
C PRO A 55 20.91 10.08 1.94
N GLU A 56 20.94 11.40 1.74
CA GLU A 56 22.16 12.21 1.90
C GLU A 56 22.51 12.38 3.39
N PRO A 57 23.79 12.65 3.77
CA PRO A 57 24.12 12.99 5.15
C PRO A 57 23.30 14.20 5.65
N GLY A 58 22.59 14.02 6.77
CA GLY A 58 21.65 15.03 7.30
C GLY A 58 20.25 14.98 6.69
N TRP A 59 19.95 13.96 5.89
CA TRP A 59 18.60 13.71 5.37
C TRP A 59 17.63 13.28 6.50
N PRO A 60 16.44 13.87 6.60
CA PRO A 60 15.45 13.47 7.58
C PRO A 60 14.96 12.05 7.29
N ALA A 61 14.89 11.21 8.32
CA ALA A 61 14.33 9.88 8.20
C ALA A 61 12.88 9.93 7.72
N VAL A 62 12.50 9.01 6.84
CA VAL A 62 11.10 8.84 6.44
C VAL A 62 10.30 8.50 7.70
N PRO A 63 9.25 9.27 8.04
CA PRO A 63 8.54 9.06 9.30
C PRO A 63 7.87 7.69 9.34
N ASP A 64 7.80 7.06 10.52
CA ASP A 64 7.09 5.78 10.71
C ASP A 64 5.58 5.87 10.47
N ARG A 65 5.05 7.10 10.42
CA ARG A 65 3.66 7.37 10.08
C ARG A 65 3.55 8.74 9.40
N PRO A 66 2.76 8.88 8.33
CA PRO A 66 2.54 10.16 7.68
C PRO A 66 1.82 11.08 8.66
N ALA A 67 2.01 12.38 8.48
CA ALA A 67 1.18 13.36 9.15
C ALA A 67 -0.26 13.22 8.66
N ARG A 68 -1.20 13.31 9.60
CA ARG A 68 -2.63 13.25 9.33
C ARG A 68 -3.37 14.00 10.41
N ASP A 69 -4.38 14.78 10.02
CA ASP A 69 -5.28 15.47 10.95
C ASP A 69 -6.30 14.49 11.60
N ASP A 70 -5.79 13.43 12.22
CA ASP A 70 -6.57 12.36 12.86
C ASP A 70 -7.32 12.85 14.12
N GLY A 71 -7.08 14.08 14.57
CA GLY A 71 -7.79 14.67 15.73
C GLY A 71 -9.31 14.74 15.58
N LYS A 72 -9.84 14.50 14.37
CA LYS A 72 -11.27 14.42 14.05
C LYS A 72 -11.76 13.01 13.70
N LEU A 73 -10.89 12.00 13.67
CA LEU A 73 -11.21 10.63 13.26
C LEU A 73 -11.06 9.64 14.42
N GLN A 74 -12.12 8.90 14.72
CA GLN A 74 -12.04 7.83 15.71
C GLN A 74 -11.38 6.58 15.12
N LEU A 75 -10.11 6.37 15.44
CA LEU A 75 -9.40 5.14 15.07
C LEU A 75 -9.72 4.01 16.04
N VAL A 76 -10.13 2.86 15.51
CA VAL A 76 -10.43 1.65 16.28
C VAL A 76 -9.63 0.46 15.75
N HIS A 77 -9.49 -0.56 16.60
CA HIS A 77 -8.86 -1.81 16.17
C HIS A 77 -9.74 -2.48 15.09
N PRO A 78 -9.17 -3.12 14.04
CA PRO A 78 -9.95 -3.74 12.97
C PRO A 78 -11.03 -4.73 13.47
N GLN A 79 -10.75 -5.49 14.53
CA GLN A 79 -11.73 -6.43 15.13
C GLN A 79 -12.91 -5.74 15.83
N ARG A 80 -12.78 -4.44 16.16
CA ARG A 80 -13.84 -3.61 16.75
C ARG A 80 -14.65 -2.88 15.68
N MET A 81 -14.27 -2.95 14.41
CA MET A 81 -15.04 -2.36 13.32
C MET A 81 -16.34 -3.12 13.11
N ARG A 82 -17.43 -2.36 12.99
CA ARG A 82 -18.73 -2.93 12.61
C ARG A 82 -18.66 -3.38 11.15
N ARG A 83 -19.17 -4.57 10.88
CA ARG A 83 -19.28 -5.06 9.50
C ARG A 83 -20.18 -4.14 8.68
N LEU A 84 -19.68 -3.71 7.52
CA LEU A 84 -20.44 -2.91 6.57
C LEU A 84 -21.68 -3.69 6.10
N LYS A 85 -22.84 -3.02 6.13
CA LYS A 85 -24.14 -3.58 5.68
C LYS A 85 -24.26 -3.50 4.15
N ALA A 86 -25.29 -4.14 3.59
CA ALA A 86 -25.48 -4.29 2.15
C ALA A 86 -25.92 -3.01 1.37
N GLY A 87 -25.77 -1.81 1.95
CA GLY A 87 -26.12 -0.55 1.25
C GLY A 87 -27.62 -0.21 1.20
N GLY A 88 -28.50 -0.97 1.88
CA GLY A 88 -29.95 -0.77 1.84
C GLY A 88 -30.45 0.56 2.41
N THR A 89 -29.73 1.14 3.37
CA THR A 89 -30.08 2.45 3.98
C THR A 89 -29.05 3.50 3.64
N LEU A 90 -29.43 4.79 3.68
CA LEU A 90 -28.51 5.92 3.50
C LEU A 90 -27.29 5.81 4.42
N ALA A 91 -27.51 5.54 5.71
CA ALA A 91 -26.43 5.37 6.69
C ALA A 91 -25.46 4.22 6.31
N SER A 92 -25.96 3.13 5.72
CA SER A 92 -25.09 2.03 5.27
C SER A 92 -24.29 2.39 4.02
N ARG A 93 -24.86 3.19 3.10
CA ARG A 93 -24.15 3.70 1.93
C ARG A 93 -23.07 4.70 2.33
N GLN A 94 -23.40 5.64 3.21
CA GLN A 94 -22.45 6.60 3.79
C GLN A 94 -21.28 5.87 4.46
N ALA A 95 -21.54 4.78 5.20
CA ALA A 95 -20.48 4.00 5.84
C ALA A 95 -19.54 3.31 4.84
N ILE A 96 -20.04 2.86 3.69
CA ILE A 96 -19.20 2.29 2.63
C ILE A 96 -18.35 3.40 2.00
N VAL A 97 -18.95 4.52 1.60
CA VAL A 97 -18.21 5.63 0.97
C VAL A 97 -17.17 6.22 1.95
N HIS A 98 -17.52 6.41 3.24
CA HIS A 98 -16.58 6.86 4.27
C HIS A 98 -15.37 5.92 4.40
N ALA A 99 -15.59 4.60 4.39
CA ALA A 99 -14.50 3.63 4.42
C ALA A 99 -13.61 3.72 3.18
N LEU A 100 -14.18 3.94 1.99
CA LEU A 100 -13.40 4.14 0.76
C LEU A 100 -12.57 5.43 0.82
N VAL A 101 -13.14 6.56 1.27
CA VAL A 101 -12.38 7.81 1.49
C VAL A 101 -11.17 7.59 2.39
N HIS A 102 -11.33 6.78 3.45
CA HIS A 102 -10.23 6.43 4.35
C HIS A 102 -9.13 5.59 3.66
N ILE A 103 -9.53 4.63 2.82
CA ILE A 103 -8.63 3.74 2.09
C ILE A 103 -7.82 4.55 1.07
N GLU A 104 -8.45 5.39 0.24
CA GLU A 104 -7.71 6.17 -0.75
C GLU A 104 -6.75 7.17 -0.10
N GLY A 105 -7.12 7.71 1.06
CA GLY A 105 -6.20 8.54 1.84
C GLY A 105 -4.94 7.78 2.25
N TRP A 106 -5.06 6.49 2.60
CA TRP A 106 -3.89 5.63 2.83
C TRP A 106 -3.14 5.29 1.55
N ALA A 107 -3.83 5.08 0.42
CA ALA A 107 -3.19 4.79 -0.86
C ALA A 107 -2.31 5.95 -1.35
N VAL A 108 -2.73 7.21 -1.16
CA VAL A 108 -1.88 8.40 -1.37
C VAL A 108 -0.60 8.31 -0.55
N ASP A 109 -0.73 8.06 0.75
CA ASP A 109 0.43 7.98 1.65
C ASP A 109 1.34 6.80 1.31
N LEU A 110 0.80 5.63 0.95
CA LEU A 110 1.56 4.44 0.54
C LEU A 110 2.39 4.72 -0.72
N SER A 111 1.81 5.44 -1.69
CA SER A 111 2.47 5.79 -2.95
C SER A 111 3.63 6.75 -2.74
N TRP A 112 3.50 7.72 -1.83
CA TRP A 112 4.61 8.59 -1.47
C TRP A 112 5.64 7.93 -0.53
N ASP A 113 5.21 7.02 0.36
CA ASP A 113 6.10 6.27 1.26
C ASP A 113 7.05 5.37 0.48
N ILE A 114 6.56 4.66 -0.55
CA ILE A 114 7.41 3.79 -1.35
C ILE A 114 8.46 4.59 -2.16
N ILE A 115 8.09 5.76 -2.68
CA ILE A 115 9.03 6.71 -3.32
C ILE A 115 10.06 7.21 -2.31
N ALA A 116 9.61 7.69 -1.14
CA ALA A 116 10.49 8.27 -0.13
C ALA A 116 11.51 7.26 0.40
N ARG A 117 11.11 5.99 0.61
CA ARG A 117 11.98 4.94 1.17
C ARG A 117 12.84 4.24 0.13
N PHE A 118 12.32 4.02 -1.08
CA PHE A 118 12.92 3.06 -2.02
C PHE A 118 13.13 3.61 -3.43
N GLY A 119 12.64 4.82 -3.72
CA GLY A 119 12.73 5.43 -5.04
C GLY A 119 14.08 6.04 -5.39
N ASP A 120 15.19 5.57 -4.80
CA ASP A 120 16.53 6.12 -5.03
C ASP A 120 17.15 5.71 -6.38
N ALA A 121 18.42 6.06 -6.61
CA ALA A 121 19.15 5.79 -7.85
C ALA A 121 19.34 4.29 -8.18
N SER A 122 19.06 3.38 -7.24
CA SER A 122 19.06 1.94 -7.49
C SER A 122 17.87 1.47 -8.34
N MET A 123 16.81 2.29 -8.41
CA MET A 123 15.61 2.00 -9.17
C MET A 123 15.55 2.80 -10.47
N PRO A 124 15.03 2.22 -11.58
CA PRO A 124 14.81 2.96 -12.81
C PRO A 124 13.84 4.14 -12.59
N ARG A 125 14.00 5.22 -13.37
CA ARG A 125 13.10 6.40 -13.32
C ARG A 125 11.62 6.02 -13.39
N GLY A 126 11.29 5.00 -14.20
CA GLY A 126 9.94 4.48 -14.37
C GLY A 126 9.27 4.05 -13.05
N PHE A 127 10.03 3.64 -12.04
CA PHE A 127 9.48 3.27 -10.72
C PHE A 127 8.82 4.48 -10.07
N ASN A 128 9.54 5.59 -10.08
CA ASN A 128 9.04 6.85 -9.58
C ASN A 128 7.94 7.42 -10.47
N ASP A 129 8.03 7.25 -11.80
CA ASP A 129 6.96 7.66 -12.72
C ASP A 129 5.62 6.98 -12.39
N ASP A 130 5.63 5.65 -12.21
CA ASP A 130 4.42 4.89 -11.90
C ASP A 130 3.82 5.32 -10.55
N PHE A 131 4.61 5.38 -9.48
CA PHE A 131 4.07 5.72 -8.15
C PHE A 131 3.70 7.19 -7.98
N VAL A 132 4.31 8.11 -8.75
CA VAL A 132 3.83 9.50 -8.83
C VAL A 132 2.46 9.56 -9.49
N ALA A 133 2.24 8.78 -10.56
CA ALA A 133 0.94 8.70 -11.22
C ALA A 133 -0.13 8.10 -10.30
N VAL A 134 0.17 6.97 -9.63
CA VAL A 134 -0.73 6.36 -8.64
C VAL A 134 -1.08 7.37 -7.54
N ALA A 135 -0.09 8.10 -7.00
CA ALA A 135 -0.37 9.09 -5.96
C ALA A 135 -1.34 10.21 -6.40
N GLU A 136 -1.27 10.66 -7.67
CA GLU A 136 -2.22 11.63 -8.24
C GLU A 136 -3.61 11.04 -8.44
N GLU A 137 -3.70 9.82 -8.95
CA GLU A 137 -4.96 9.08 -9.14
C GLU A 137 -5.65 8.86 -7.79
N GLU A 138 -4.90 8.44 -6.77
CA GLU A 138 -5.43 8.26 -5.40
C GLU A 138 -5.87 9.58 -4.73
N CYS A 139 -5.16 10.69 -4.99
CA CYS A 139 -5.63 12.00 -4.53
C CYS A 139 -6.97 12.35 -5.18
N LYS A 140 -7.12 12.07 -6.48
CA LYS A 140 -8.37 12.30 -7.19
C LYS A 140 -9.48 11.41 -6.63
N HIS A 141 -9.23 10.13 -6.42
CA HIS A 141 -10.19 9.18 -5.84
C HIS A 141 -10.68 9.65 -4.47
N HIS A 142 -9.74 9.98 -3.58
CA HIS A 142 -10.05 10.51 -2.25
C HIS A 142 -10.95 11.74 -2.31
N LEU A 143 -10.61 12.73 -3.15
CA LEU A 143 -11.37 13.97 -3.26
C LEU A 143 -12.77 13.75 -3.85
N LEU A 144 -12.90 12.91 -4.88
CA LEU A 144 -14.20 12.59 -5.49
C LEU A 144 -15.12 11.83 -4.50
N LEU A 145 -14.58 10.84 -3.79
CA LEU A 145 -15.33 10.09 -2.79
C LEU A 145 -15.71 10.97 -1.59
N LYS A 146 -14.82 11.87 -1.16
CA LYS A 146 -15.10 12.83 -0.09
C LYS A 146 -16.24 13.77 -0.49
N ALA A 147 -16.20 14.33 -1.70
CA ALA A 147 -17.27 15.16 -2.23
C ALA A 147 -18.59 14.37 -2.35
N ARG A 148 -18.52 13.11 -2.78
CA ARG A 148 -19.69 12.22 -2.83
C ARG A 148 -20.30 11.99 -1.44
N LEU A 149 -19.47 11.73 -0.44
CA LEU A 149 -19.89 11.55 0.96
C LEU A 149 -20.59 12.80 1.52
N GLU A 150 -20.08 13.99 1.18
CA GLU A 150 -20.66 15.28 1.54
C GLU A 150 -22.02 15.50 0.87
N ALA A 151 -22.14 15.19 -0.42
CA ALA A 151 -23.41 15.24 -1.14
C ALA A 151 -24.48 14.30 -0.55
N MET A 152 -24.06 13.19 0.07
CA MET A 152 -24.94 12.27 0.80
C MET A 152 -25.31 12.77 2.20
N GLY A 153 -24.87 13.95 2.63
CA GLY A 153 -25.15 14.53 3.95
C GLY A 153 -24.30 13.96 5.09
N SER A 154 -23.09 13.46 4.79
CA SER A 154 -22.11 13.01 5.80
C SER A 154 -20.76 13.71 5.58
N TYR A 155 -19.72 13.30 6.31
CA TYR A 155 -18.37 13.85 6.15
C TYR A 155 -17.32 12.84 6.60
N TYR A 156 -16.09 12.98 6.08
CA TYR A 156 -14.98 12.14 6.52
C TYR A 156 -14.60 12.43 7.98
N GLY A 157 -14.61 11.40 8.82
CA GLY A 157 -14.50 11.51 10.28
C GLY A 157 -15.81 11.29 11.04
N ALA A 158 -16.96 11.31 10.37
CA ALA A 158 -18.27 11.06 11.01
C ALA A 158 -18.44 9.62 11.55
N LEU A 159 -17.62 8.68 11.05
CA LEU A 159 -17.62 7.27 11.41
C LEU A 159 -16.21 6.82 11.81
N PRO A 160 -16.08 5.78 12.65
CA PRO A 160 -14.77 5.25 13.00
C PRO A 160 -14.09 4.56 11.81
N ALA A 161 -12.76 4.51 11.84
CA ALA A 161 -11.94 3.85 10.83
C ALA A 161 -10.82 3.01 11.48
N HIS A 162 -10.02 2.31 10.67
CA HIS A 162 -8.91 1.49 11.15
C HIS A 162 -7.70 1.57 10.22
N ASP A 163 -6.50 1.48 10.78
CA ASP A 163 -5.26 1.69 10.02
C ASP A 163 -4.61 0.40 9.55
N ALA A 164 -5.38 -0.61 9.16
CA ALA A 164 -4.81 -1.94 8.89
C ALA A 164 -3.78 -1.90 7.75
N LEU A 165 -4.02 -1.08 6.73
CA LEU A 165 -3.08 -0.82 5.64
C LEU A 165 -1.75 -0.26 6.19
N TRP A 166 -1.80 0.77 7.03
CA TRP A 166 -0.57 1.34 7.56
C TRP A 166 0.20 0.43 8.54
N HIS A 167 -0.49 -0.45 9.26
CA HIS A 167 0.21 -1.46 10.06
C HIS A 167 1.03 -2.41 9.17
N SER A 168 0.49 -2.77 8.00
CA SER A 168 1.16 -3.61 7.01
C SER A 168 2.31 -2.86 6.30
N ALA A 169 2.10 -1.58 6.00
CA ALA A 169 3.16 -0.65 5.57
C ALA A 169 4.35 -0.66 6.55
N ASN A 170 4.09 -0.40 7.84
CA ASN A 170 5.14 -0.38 8.85
C ASN A 170 5.86 -1.72 8.98
N ALA A 171 5.13 -2.84 8.91
CA ALA A 171 5.72 -4.17 8.95
C ALA A 171 6.63 -4.48 7.74
N THR A 172 6.50 -3.74 6.64
CA THR A 172 7.27 -3.93 5.40
C THR A 172 8.20 -2.75 5.08
N ALA A 173 8.29 -1.74 5.94
CA ALA A 173 9.06 -0.51 5.71
C ALA A 173 10.57 -0.71 5.49
N HIS A 174 11.09 -1.90 5.81
CA HIS A 174 12.50 -2.27 5.65
C HIS A 174 12.79 -3.07 4.37
N SER A 175 11.78 -3.43 3.57
CA SER A 175 11.94 -4.33 2.43
C SER A 175 11.06 -3.91 1.26
N LEU A 176 11.67 -3.40 0.18
CA LEU A 176 10.97 -3.03 -1.04
C LEU A 176 10.18 -4.21 -1.64
N PRO A 177 10.72 -5.44 -1.77
CA PRO A 177 9.92 -6.56 -2.28
C PRO A 177 8.73 -6.91 -1.40
N ALA A 178 8.89 -6.87 -0.07
CA ALA A 178 7.77 -7.10 0.84
C ALA A 178 6.71 -6.00 0.72
N ARG A 179 7.13 -4.74 0.60
CA ARG A 179 6.25 -3.59 0.39
C ARG A 179 5.44 -3.73 -0.91
N LEU A 180 6.11 -4.03 -2.02
CA LEU A 180 5.46 -4.26 -3.32
C LEU A 180 4.49 -5.43 -3.26
N ALA A 181 4.92 -6.57 -2.71
CA ALA A 181 4.08 -7.76 -2.64
C ALA A 181 2.81 -7.54 -1.79
N VAL A 182 2.93 -6.89 -0.63
CA VAL A 182 1.80 -6.76 0.29
C VAL A 182 0.90 -5.58 -0.07
N GLU A 183 1.46 -4.38 -0.20
CA GLU A 183 0.65 -3.19 -0.46
C GLU A 183 0.27 -3.12 -1.95
N HIS A 184 1.24 -3.15 -2.84
CA HIS A 184 1.01 -2.83 -4.26
C HIS A 184 0.59 -4.03 -5.14
N CYS A 185 0.60 -5.26 -4.61
CA CYS A 185 0.03 -6.42 -5.27
C CYS A 185 -1.21 -6.93 -4.51
N VAL A 186 -1.05 -7.37 -3.26
CA VAL A 186 -2.17 -8.00 -2.52
C VAL A 186 -3.29 -7.00 -2.22
N HIS A 187 -2.99 -5.81 -1.70
CA HIS A 187 -4.01 -4.82 -1.36
C HIS A 187 -4.66 -4.18 -2.60
N GLU A 188 -3.88 -3.85 -3.63
CA GLU A 188 -4.44 -3.37 -4.91
C GLU A 188 -5.36 -4.41 -5.57
N ALA A 189 -4.91 -5.66 -5.67
CA ALA A 189 -5.72 -6.73 -6.26
C ALA A 189 -6.99 -7.02 -5.42
N ARG A 190 -6.96 -6.74 -4.12
CA ARG A 190 -8.14 -6.83 -3.26
C ARG A 190 -9.16 -5.74 -3.58
N GLY A 191 -8.73 -4.54 -3.96
CA GLY A 191 -9.58 -3.49 -4.50
C GLY A 191 -10.35 -3.98 -5.74
N LEU A 192 -9.62 -4.58 -6.69
CA LEU A 192 -10.19 -5.15 -7.93
C LEU A 192 -11.27 -6.22 -7.67
N ASP A 193 -11.10 -7.06 -6.65
CA ASP A 193 -12.07 -8.10 -6.29
C ASP A 193 -13.35 -7.54 -5.66
N VAL A 194 -13.20 -6.51 -4.83
CA VAL A 194 -14.29 -5.97 -4.01
C VAL A 194 -15.14 -4.95 -4.79
N MET A 195 -14.54 -4.27 -5.76
CA MET A 195 -15.19 -3.17 -6.49
C MET A 195 -16.47 -3.61 -7.22
N PRO A 196 -16.51 -4.69 -8.02
CA PRO A 196 -17.72 -5.06 -8.77
C PRO A 196 -18.93 -5.32 -7.87
N ALA A 197 -18.71 -6.04 -6.76
CA ALA A 197 -19.76 -6.29 -5.77
C ALA A 197 -20.19 -5.01 -5.03
N THR A 198 -19.31 -4.02 -4.90
CA THR A 198 -19.62 -2.73 -4.28
C THR A 198 -20.44 -1.85 -5.23
N VAL A 199 -20.05 -1.75 -6.51
CA VAL A 199 -20.82 -1.10 -7.57
C VAL A 199 -22.23 -1.69 -7.66
N ALA A 200 -22.34 -3.02 -7.72
CA ALA A 200 -23.64 -3.70 -7.80
C ALA A 200 -24.56 -3.37 -6.61
N LYS A 201 -24.00 -3.25 -5.39
CA LYS A 201 -24.77 -2.83 -4.20
C LYS A 201 -25.30 -1.41 -4.35
N PHE A 202 -24.50 -0.46 -4.82
CA PHE A 202 -24.95 0.92 -4.99
C PHE A 202 -26.04 1.01 -6.07
N ARG A 203 -25.86 0.38 -7.24
CA ARG A 203 -26.89 0.32 -8.31
C ARG A 203 -28.20 -0.28 -7.79
N THR A 204 -28.13 -1.45 -7.13
CA THR A 204 -29.32 -2.14 -6.60
C THR A 204 -30.10 -1.30 -5.58
N ASN A 205 -29.40 -0.45 -4.83
CA ASN A 205 -30.01 0.42 -3.83
C ASN A 205 -30.32 1.84 -4.32
N GLY A 206 -30.34 2.05 -5.65
CA GLY A 206 -30.76 3.29 -6.30
C GLY A 206 -29.74 4.44 -6.26
N ASP A 207 -28.49 4.16 -5.88
CA ASP A 207 -27.42 5.15 -5.83
C ASP A 207 -26.49 5.00 -7.04
N ASN A 208 -27.01 5.35 -8.22
CA ASN A 208 -26.27 5.23 -9.48
C ASN A 208 -25.09 6.19 -9.54
N GLU A 209 -25.17 7.35 -8.90
CA GLU A 209 -24.09 8.34 -8.88
C GLU A 209 -22.82 7.78 -8.20
N THR A 210 -22.97 7.12 -7.04
CA THR A 210 -21.82 6.46 -6.40
C THR A 210 -21.35 5.27 -7.24
N ALA A 211 -22.26 4.50 -7.82
CA ALA A 211 -21.89 3.35 -8.65
C ALA A 211 -21.08 3.75 -9.88
N ASP A 212 -21.50 4.79 -10.60
CA ASP A 212 -20.84 5.28 -11.81
C ASP A 212 -19.46 5.89 -11.48
N LEU A 213 -19.32 6.60 -10.35
CA LEU A 213 -18.02 7.07 -9.84
C LEU A 213 -17.05 5.88 -9.63
N LEU A 214 -17.51 4.83 -8.94
CA LEU A 214 -16.67 3.67 -8.66
C LEU A 214 -16.33 2.89 -9.94
N GLU A 215 -17.29 2.70 -10.84
CA GLU A 215 -17.12 1.84 -12.02
C GLU A 215 -16.36 2.53 -13.16
N HIS A 216 -16.59 3.81 -13.39
CA HIS A 216 -16.09 4.50 -14.58
C HIS A 216 -14.84 5.33 -14.35
N ILE A 217 -14.55 5.66 -13.09
CA ILE A 217 -13.35 6.40 -12.70
C ILE A 217 -12.44 5.47 -11.92
N ILE A 218 -12.79 5.16 -10.67
CA ILE A 218 -11.88 4.50 -9.72
C ILE A 218 -11.44 3.13 -10.24
N TYR A 219 -12.39 2.24 -10.56
CA TYR A 219 -12.09 0.88 -10.97
C TYR A 219 -11.12 0.77 -12.17
N LYS A 220 -11.17 1.71 -13.12
CA LYS A 220 -10.28 1.67 -14.29
C LYS A 220 -8.83 1.97 -13.93
N GLU A 221 -8.63 2.85 -12.95
CA GLU A 221 -7.31 3.28 -12.46
C GLU A 221 -6.72 2.25 -11.48
N GLU A 222 -7.56 1.55 -10.69
CA GLU A 222 -7.10 0.44 -9.83
C GLU A 222 -6.36 -0.67 -10.61
N ILE A 223 -6.69 -0.89 -11.89
CA ILE A 223 -6.00 -1.88 -12.73
C ILE A 223 -4.55 -1.43 -12.99
N THR A 224 -4.33 -0.14 -13.27
CA THR A 224 -2.98 0.42 -13.48
C THR A 224 -2.18 0.44 -12.18
N HIS A 225 -2.82 0.66 -11.03
CA HIS A 225 -2.17 0.60 -9.72
C HIS A 225 -1.64 -0.82 -9.42
N CYS A 226 -2.48 -1.84 -9.56
CA CYS A 226 -2.08 -3.23 -9.38
C CYS A 226 -0.96 -3.64 -10.35
N ARG A 227 -1.04 -3.18 -11.61
CA ARG A 227 -0.01 -3.42 -12.62
C ARG A 227 1.35 -2.86 -12.22
N ALA A 228 1.40 -1.69 -11.57
CA ALA A 228 2.64 -1.11 -11.08
C ALA A 228 3.34 -2.03 -10.06
N GLY A 229 2.59 -2.57 -9.09
CA GLY A 229 3.13 -3.53 -8.12
C GLY A 229 3.73 -4.78 -8.77
N VAL A 230 2.98 -5.40 -9.69
CA VAL A 230 3.42 -6.60 -10.43
C VAL A 230 4.67 -6.31 -11.25
N ARG A 231 4.67 -5.20 -11.99
CA ARG A 231 5.80 -4.77 -12.83
C ARG A 231 7.07 -4.64 -12.01
N TRP A 232 7.03 -3.90 -10.90
CA TRP A 232 8.23 -3.62 -10.12
C TRP A 232 8.73 -4.84 -9.34
N LEU A 233 7.85 -5.71 -8.85
CA LEU A 233 8.28 -6.96 -8.25
C LEU A 233 8.94 -7.90 -9.28
N THR A 234 8.39 -7.96 -10.49
CA THR A 234 8.97 -8.71 -11.63
C THR A 234 10.33 -8.15 -12.05
N HIS A 235 10.46 -6.82 -12.06
CA HIS A 235 11.73 -6.15 -12.32
C HIS A 235 12.80 -6.55 -11.29
N LEU A 236 12.48 -6.49 -9.98
CA LEU A 236 13.43 -6.86 -8.93
C LEU A 236 13.89 -8.31 -9.02
N HIS A 237 12.97 -9.25 -9.29
CA HIS A 237 13.31 -10.66 -9.48
C HIS A 237 14.24 -10.85 -10.69
N SER A 238 13.90 -10.22 -11.81
CA SER A 238 14.67 -10.29 -13.05
C SER A 238 16.08 -9.72 -12.86
N ALA A 239 16.18 -8.54 -12.24
CA ALA A 239 17.44 -7.89 -11.89
C ALA A 239 18.32 -8.75 -10.99
N ALA A 240 17.75 -9.35 -9.95
CA ALA A 240 18.48 -10.24 -9.05
C ALA A 240 19.10 -11.43 -9.81
N ARG A 241 18.36 -12.00 -10.78
CA ARG A 241 18.83 -13.13 -11.60
C ARG A 241 19.81 -12.74 -12.70
N ALA A 242 19.75 -11.51 -13.18
CA ALA A 242 20.65 -10.98 -14.21
C ALA A 242 22.05 -10.64 -13.65
N ALA A 243 22.14 -10.15 -12.42
CA ALA A 243 23.41 -9.76 -11.76
C ALA A 243 24.46 -10.89 -11.63
N GLY A 244 24.13 -12.15 -11.99
CA GLY A 244 25.08 -13.27 -12.09
C GLY A 244 25.59 -13.57 -13.52
N ARG A 245 25.24 -12.75 -14.53
CA ARG A 245 25.66 -12.87 -15.94
C ARG A 245 26.09 -11.47 -16.41
N CYS A 246 27.30 -11.30 -16.95
CA CYS A 246 27.89 -10.00 -17.35
C CYS A 246 26.89 -9.05 -18.02
N ALA A 247 26.92 -7.76 -17.67
CA ALA A 247 25.78 -6.86 -17.84
C ALA A 247 26.08 -5.52 -18.54
N ASP A 248 25.28 -5.20 -19.56
CA ASP A 248 25.07 -3.84 -20.08
C ASP A 248 23.75 -3.20 -19.56
N GLU A 249 22.88 -3.96 -18.87
CA GLU A 249 21.55 -3.51 -18.37
C GLU A 249 21.30 -3.77 -16.87
N ALA A 250 22.33 -4.09 -16.10
CA ALA A 250 22.17 -4.33 -14.67
C ALA A 250 21.78 -3.03 -13.92
N PRO A 251 20.89 -3.08 -12.92
CA PRO A 251 20.62 -1.90 -12.07
C PRO A 251 21.91 -1.40 -11.41
N ALA A 252 21.95 -0.14 -11.01
CA ALA A 252 23.18 0.51 -10.53
C ALA A 252 23.91 -0.25 -9.40
N TRP A 253 23.18 -0.93 -8.51
CA TRP A 253 23.78 -1.79 -7.47
C TRP A 253 24.46 -3.06 -8.04
N ALA A 254 24.02 -3.54 -9.20
CA ALA A 254 24.56 -4.70 -9.89
C ALA A 254 25.59 -4.33 -10.99
N ALA A 255 25.59 -3.08 -11.46
CA ALA A 255 26.53 -2.59 -12.47
C ALA A 255 27.89 -2.11 -11.90
N GLY A 256 28.04 -2.02 -10.57
CA GLY A 256 29.24 -1.42 -9.94
C GLY A 256 29.71 -1.99 -8.60
N GLY A 257 29.14 -3.09 -8.09
CA GLY A 257 29.48 -3.63 -6.77
C GLY A 257 30.02 -5.06 -6.81
N CYS A 258 30.96 -5.39 -5.92
CA CYS A 258 31.29 -6.77 -5.56
C CYS A 258 30.00 -7.51 -5.17
N ALA A 259 29.92 -8.83 -5.37
CA ALA A 259 28.78 -9.66 -4.96
C ALA A 259 28.37 -9.48 -3.47
N ASP A 260 29.26 -8.92 -2.65
CA ASP A 260 29.07 -8.60 -1.23
C ASP A 260 28.21 -7.35 -0.95
N GLU A 261 27.87 -6.52 -1.95
CA GLU A 261 27.07 -5.28 -1.77
C GLU A 261 25.60 -5.40 -2.23
N ALA A 262 25.19 -6.56 -2.74
CA ALA A 262 23.81 -6.75 -3.18
C ALA A 262 22.83 -6.68 -1.99
N PRO A 263 21.64 -6.06 -2.16
CA PRO A 263 20.63 -6.07 -1.11
C PRO A 263 20.28 -7.51 -0.69
N ALA A 264 20.04 -7.75 0.60
CA ALA A 264 19.76 -9.08 1.14
C ALA A 264 18.62 -9.80 0.39
N TRP A 265 17.61 -9.04 -0.06
CA TRP A 265 16.49 -9.58 -0.82
C TRP A 265 16.87 -10.16 -2.19
N ALA A 266 17.99 -9.73 -2.80
CA ALA A 266 18.43 -10.23 -4.10
C ALA A 266 18.92 -11.69 -4.01
N ALA A 267 19.57 -12.06 -2.91
CA ALA A 267 19.97 -13.43 -2.65
C ALA A 267 18.75 -14.34 -2.45
N GLU A 268 17.75 -13.88 -1.72
CA GLU A 268 16.46 -14.57 -1.55
C GLU A 268 15.76 -14.75 -2.91
N ALA A 269 15.60 -13.68 -3.68
CA ALA A 269 14.94 -13.72 -4.99
C ALA A 269 15.53 -14.76 -5.95
N ARG A 270 16.86 -14.95 -5.94
CA ARG A 270 17.56 -15.93 -6.79
C ARG A 270 17.21 -17.39 -6.45
N GLN A 271 16.82 -17.67 -5.21
CA GLN A 271 16.43 -19.01 -4.76
C GLN A 271 15.07 -19.44 -5.36
N HIS A 272 14.30 -18.48 -5.87
CA HIS A 272 13.01 -18.72 -6.47
C HIS A 272 13.11 -18.82 -8.00
N ALA A 273 12.56 -19.91 -8.54
CA ALA A 273 12.60 -20.21 -9.97
C ALA A 273 11.83 -19.18 -10.82
N SER A 274 10.77 -18.61 -10.27
CA SER A 274 9.95 -17.57 -10.90
C SER A 274 9.56 -16.47 -9.90
N VAL A 275 9.12 -15.32 -10.42
CA VAL A 275 8.65 -14.20 -9.59
C VAL A 275 7.42 -14.59 -8.76
N GLU A 276 6.53 -15.43 -9.28
CA GLU A 276 5.33 -15.91 -8.57
C GLU A 276 5.73 -16.73 -7.33
N THR A 277 6.71 -17.64 -7.46
CA THR A 277 7.18 -18.43 -6.32
C THR A 277 7.86 -17.58 -5.25
N TRP A 278 8.51 -16.48 -5.65
CA TRP A 278 9.08 -15.51 -4.71
C TRP A 278 7.98 -14.66 -4.05
N PHE A 279 7.01 -14.20 -4.83
CA PHE A 279 5.82 -13.52 -4.32
C PHE A 279 5.08 -14.37 -3.30
N HIS A 280 4.92 -15.68 -3.54
CA HIS A 280 4.31 -16.58 -2.57
C HIS A 280 5.08 -16.61 -1.24
N ALA A 281 6.41 -16.62 -1.28
CA ALA A 281 7.23 -16.57 -0.07
C ALA A 281 7.08 -15.22 0.66
N LEU A 282 7.12 -14.11 -0.08
CA LEU A 282 6.93 -12.76 0.48
C LEU A 282 5.56 -12.61 1.14
N VAL A 283 4.47 -13.01 0.46
CA VAL A 283 3.12 -12.96 1.02
C VAL A 283 3.00 -13.88 2.22
N ARG A 284 3.51 -15.11 2.13
CA ARG A 284 3.52 -16.03 3.27
C ARG A 284 4.32 -15.49 4.42
N THR A 285 5.35 -14.67 4.25
CA THR A 285 6.13 -14.13 5.38
C THR A 285 5.48 -12.88 5.98
N HIS A 286 5.07 -11.94 5.13
CA HIS A 286 4.73 -10.59 5.54
C HIS A 286 3.22 -10.32 5.64
N PHE A 287 2.38 -10.98 4.83
CA PHE A 287 0.94 -10.76 4.89
C PHE A 287 0.29 -11.60 6.00
N LYS A 288 -0.40 -10.91 6.93
CA LYS A 288 -1.09 -11.57 8.06
C LYS A 288 -2.52 -12.01 7.72
N GLY A 289 -3.03 -11.63 6.55
CA GLY A 289 -4.37 -11.95 6.09
C GLY A 289 -4.44 -13.29 5.33
N SER A 290 -5.54 -13.47 4.59
CA SER A 290 -5.73 -14.60 3.67
C SER A 290 -6.28 -14.08 2.35
N LEU A 291 -5.76 -14.61 1.25
CA LEU A 291 -6.32 -14.35 -0.08
C LEU A 291 -7.55 -15.25 -0.23
N LYS A 292 -8.70 -14.66 -0.54
CA LYS A 292 -9.98 -15.39 -0.59
C LYS A 292 -10.78 -14.99 -1.82
N PRO A 293 -11.39 -15.97 -2.51
CA PRO A 293 -12.31 -15.70 -3.62
C PRO A 293 -13.60 -15.01 -3.14
N PRO A 294 -14.42 -14.48 -4.07
CA PRO A 294 -14.22 -14.46 -5.53
C PRO A 294 -13.08 -13.52 -5.94
N PHE A 295 -12.28 -13.95 -6.92
CA PHE A 295 -11.25 -13.12 -7.54
C PHE A 295 -11.79 -12.52 -8.83
N ASN A 296 -11.47 -11.26 -9.09
CA ASN A 296 -11.76 -10.61 -10.37
C ASN A 296 -10.68 -11.00 -11.39
N VAL A 297 -10.81 -12.20 -11.97
CA VAL A 297 -9.81 -12.80 -12.86
C VAL A 297 -9.49 -11.89 -14.04
N ALA A 298 -10.51 -11.32 -14.70
CA ALA A 298 -10.31 -10.46 -15.87
C ALA A 298 -9.47 -9.21 -15.53
N ALA A 299 -9.79 -8.50 -14.44
CA ALA A 299 -9.04 -7.31 -14.05
C ALA A 299 -7.61 -7.63 -13.59
N ARG A 300 -7.45 -8.74 -12.86
CA ARG A 300 -6.14 -9.22 -12.40
C ARG A 300 -5.27 -9.62 -13.59
N ASP A 301 -5.81 -10.33 -14.57
CA ASP A 301 -5.11 -10.68 -15.80
C ASP A 301 -4.72 -9.43 -16.60
N GLU A 302 -5.59 -8.42 -16.68
CA GLU A 302 -5.27 -7.13 -17.31
C GLU A 302 -4.13 -6.39 -16.58
N ALA A 303 -4.04 -6.53 -15.26
CA ALA A 303 -2.92 -6.02 -14.46
C ALA A 303 -1.64 -6.88 -14.57
N GLY A 304 -1.68 -8.02 -15.26
CA GLY A 304 -0.58 -8.99 -15.31
C GLY A 304 -0.46 -9.86 -14.05
N PHE A 305 -1.41 -9.77 -13.13
CA PHE A 305 -1.48 -10.51 -11.88
C PHE A 305 -2.26 -11.82 -12.06
N THR A 306 -1.77 -12.71 -12.91
CA THR A 306 -2.48 -13.95 -13.32
C THR A 306 -2.75 -14.91 -12.16
N ALA A 307 -3.61 -15.91 -12.39
CA ALA A 307 -3.94 -16.97 -11.42
C ALA A 307 -2.73 -17.60 -10.71
N ALA A 308 -1.59 -17.76 -11.41
CA ALA A 308 -0.36 -18.31 -10.86
C ALA A 308 0.18 -17.53 -9.63
N TRP A 309 -0.12 -16.23 -9.56
CA TRP A 309 0.29 -15.39 -8.44
C TRP A 309 -0.48 -15.70 -7.15
N TYR A 310 -1.78 -15.99 -7.23
CA TYR A 310 -2.66 -15.93 -6.06
C TYR A 310 -3.44 -17.22 -5.75
N GLU A 311 -3.72 -18.09 -6.72
CA GLU A 311 -4.47 -19.31 -6.46
C GLU A 311 -3.75 -20.27 -5.48
N PRO A 312 -2.43 -20.50 -5.59
CA PRO A 312 -1.71 -21.34 -4.63
C PRO A 312 -1.79 -20.81 -3.19
N LEU A 313 -1.78 -19.47 -3.02
CA LEU A 313 -1.89 -18.82 -1.71
C LEU A 313 -3.30 -18.91 -1.12
N ALA A 314 -4.34 -18.99 -1.97
CA ALA A 314 -5.72 -19.14 -1.55
C ALA A 314 -6.06 -20.60 -1.18
N ALA A 315 -5.48 -21.57 -1.90
CA ALA A 315 -5.66 -23.00 -1.66
C ALA A 315 -4.94 -23.48 -0.38
N GLU A 316 -3.77 -22.91 -0.08
CA GLU A 316 -2.95 -23.27 1.08
C GLU A 316 -2.79 -22.08 2.04
N PRO A 317 -3.87 -21.68 2.75
CA PRO A 317 -3.76 -20.61 3.73
C PRO A 317 -2.77 -21.00 4.83
N ARG A 318 -2.01 -20.01 5.34
CA ARG A 318 -1.11 -20.18 6.50
C ARG A 318 -1.78 -21.06 7.56
N ARG A 319 -1.11 -22.16 7.95
CA ARG A 319 -1.49 -22.89 9.17
C ARG A 319 -1.45 -21.89 10.31
N ARG A 320 -2.55 -21.75 11.07
CA ARG A 320 -2.50 -20.93 12.28
C ARG A 320 -1.49 -21.58 13.22
N ASP A 321 -0.53 -20.80 13.70
CA ASP A 321 0.27 -21.22 14.84
C ASP A 321 -0.69 -21.41 16.01
N THR A 322 -1.02 -22.67 16.31
CA THR A 322 -1.70 -23.01 17.56
C THR A 322 -0.73 -22.58 18.66
N PRO A 323 -1.14 -21.75 19.64
CA PRO A 323 -0.28 -21.52 20.79
C PRO A 323 0.03 -22.90 21.39
N ALA A 324 1.32 -23.21 21.56
CA ALA A 324 1.72 -24.39 22.30
C ALA A 324 0.93 -24.40 23.61
N SER A 325 0.17 -25.46 23.87
CA SER A 325 -0.55 -25.57 25.13
C SER A 325 0.49 -25.45 26.23
N SER A 326 0.36 -24.41 27.06
CA SER A 326 1.08 -24.34 28.30
C SER A 326 0.71 -25.60 29.07
N GLN A 327 1.67 -26.52 29.21
CA GLN A 327 1.53 -27.64 30.12
C GLN A 327 1.23 -27.03 31.49
N ALA A 328 0.00 -27.21 31.96
CA ALA A 328 -0.37 -26.87 33.31
C ALA A 328 0.45 -27.76 34.24
N THR A 329 1.38 -27.16 34.96
CA THR A 329 2.07 -27.79 36.08
C THR A 329 1.00 -28.22 37.10
N PRO A 330 0.93 -29.50 37.52
CA PRO A 330 -0.06 -29.92 38.50
C PRO A 330 0.28 -29.28 39.85
N ALA A 331 -0.70 -28.59 40.42
CA ALA A 331 -0.62 -27.98 41.74
C ALA A 331 -0.39 -29.07 42.80
N ALA A 332 0.66 -28.89 43.61
CA ALA A 332 0.92 -29.71 44.78
C ALA A 332 -0.20 -29.54 45.80
N ALA A 333 -0.81 -30.67 46.19
CA ALA A 333 -1.81 -30.72 47.25
C ALA A 333 -1.15 -30.40 48.60
N ALA A 334 -1.57 -29.30 49.21
CA ALA A 334 -1.28 -28.99 50.60
C ALA A 334 -2.07 -29.94 51.50
N VAL A 335 -1.37 -30.83 52.20
CA VAL A 335 -1.90 -31.62 53.30
C VAL A 335 -1.93 -30.72 54.53
N GLY A 336 -3.13 -30.31 54.94
CA GLY A 336 -3.39 -29.69 56.23
C GLY A 336 -4.48 -30.48 56.94
N SER A 337 -4.11 -31.27 57.95
CA SER A 337 -5.02 -31.70 58.99
C SER A 337 -4.33 -31.54 60.34
N ALA A 338 -5.07 -30.89 61.22
CA ALA A 338 -4.77 -30.54 62.59
C ALA A 338 -4.28 -31.72 63.46
N ALA A 339 -3.21 -31.50 64.21
CA ALA A 339 -3.15 -31.53 65.68
C ALA A 339 -1.74 -31.12 66.13
#